data_AF-A0A0Q9CRC3-F1
#
_entry.id   AF-A0A0Q9CRC3-F1
#
_cell.length_a   1.000
_cell.length_b   1.000
_cell.length_c   1.000
_cell.angle_alpha   90.00
_cell.angle_beta   90.00
_cell.angle_gamma   90.00
#
_symmetry.space_group_name_H-M   'P 1'
#
loop_
_entity.id
_entity.type
_entity.pdbx_description
1 polymer ?
#
loop_
_entity_poly.entity_id
_entity_poly.type
_entity_poly.pdbx_seq_one_letter_code
_entity_poly.pdbx_strand_id
1 'polypeptide(L)'
;MRPARWEPIENQHHQMRTKAKPLAELIARRSNKSAELNIAASHAGYKVEALTYLPLTSSKTREWVALLNPSMDMVGYAPVDGFDE
;
A
#
# COMPACT_ATOMS: atom_id res chain seq x y z
N MET A 1 28.91 1.92 -14.32
CA MET A 1 28.91 1.53 -12.89
C MET A 1 27.47 1.61 -12.38
N ARG A 2 26.94 0.54 -11.79
CA ARG A 2 25.61 0.53 -11.15
C ARG A 2 25.80 0.83 -9.66
N PRO A 3 24.99 1.68 -9.03
CA PRO A 3 25.16 2.00 -7.61
C PRO A 3 24.96 0.75 -6.75
N ALA A 4 25.69 0.64 -5.64
CA ALA A 4 25.69 -0.54 -4.77
C ALA A 4 24.32 -0.88 -4.13
N ARG A 5 23.34 0.02 -4.24
CA ARG A 5 21.95 -0.16 -3.76
C ARG A 5 20.95 -0.50 -4.87
N TRP A 6 21.42 -0.74 -6.09
CA TRP A 6 20.56 -1.16 -7.19
C TRP A 6 20.34 -2.67 -7.13
N GLU A 7 19.17 -3.08 -6.66
CA GLU A 7 18.73 -4.47 -6.73
C GLU A 7 17.81 -4.71 -7.93
N PRO A 8 17.75 -5.95 -8.44
CA PRO A 8 16.76 -6.32 -9.43
C PRO A 8 15.34 -6.12 -8.86
N ILE A 9 14.46 -5.57 -9.70
CA ILE A 9 13.07 -5.27 -9.34
C ILE A 9 12.32 -6.50 -8.81
N GLU A 10 12.71 -7.70 -9.25
CA GLU A 10 12.17 -8.99 -8.77
C GLU A 10 12.41 -9.20 -7.27
N ASN A 11 13.59 -8.83 -6.76
CA ASN A 11 13.90 -8.89 -5.33
C ASN A 11 13.12 -7.84 -4.54
N GLN A 12 12.93 -6.65 -5.12
CA GLN A 12 12.10 -5.59 -4.55
C GLN A 12 10.63 -6.02 -4.46
N HIS A 13 10.08 -6.67 -5.49
CA HIS A 13 8.72 -7.19 -5.49
C HIS A 13 8.52 -8.23 -4.38
N HIS A 14 9.50 -9.12 -4.17
CA HIS A 14 9.41 -10.10 -3.09
C HIS A 14 9.36 -9.43 -1.71
N GLN A 15 10.25 -8.46 -1.47
CA GLN A 15 10.27 -7.70 -0.20
C GLN A 15 9.01 -6.85 -0.01
N MET A 16 8.53 -6.23 -1.09
CA MET A 16 7.27 -5.50 -1.09
C MET A 16 6.11 -6.45 -0.78
N ARG A 17 6.12 -7.71 -1.24
CA ARG A 17 5.01 -8.67 -1.03
C ARG A 17 4.98 -9.20 0.39
N THR A 18 6.15 -9.33 1.01
CA THR A 18 6.26 -9.64 2.44
C THR A 18 5.77 -8.50 3.32
N LYS A 19 5.90 -7.24 2.86
CA LYS A 19 5.46 -6.05 3.62
C LYS A 19 4.06 -5.56 3.24
N ALA A 20 3.56 -5.92 2.06
CA ALA A 20 2.26 -5.54 1.55
C ALA A 20 1.19 -6.29 2.32
N LYS A 21 0.36 -5.54 3.03
CA LYS A 21 -0.75 -6.10 3.81
C LYS A 21 -2.04 -5.98 2.99
N PRO A 22 -3.00 -6.91 3.14
CA PRO A 22 -4.26 -6.82 2.42
C PRO A 22 -5.05 -5.58 2.86
N LEU A 23 -5.57 -4.82 1.90
CA LEU A 23 -6.31 -3.60 2.20
C LEU A 23 -7.58 -3.88 3.01
N ALA A 24 -8.18 -5.06 2.82
CA ALA A 24 -9.29 -5.54 3.64
C ALA A 24 -8.96 -5.55 5.16
N GLU A 25 -7.73 -5.91 5.54
CA GLU A 25 -7.31 -5.88 6.94
C GLU A 25 -7.18 -4.44 7.47
N LEU A 26 -6.70 -3.51 6.63
CA LEU A 26 -6.67 -2.09 6.99
C LEU A 26 -8.07 -1.52 7.17
N ILE A 27 -9.01 -1.88 6.30
CA ILE A 27 -10.42 -1.46 6.41
C ILE A 27 -11.05 -1.99 7.70
N ALA A 28 -10.77 -3.26 8.04
CA ALA A 28 -11.24 -3.86 9.28
C ALA A 28 -10.66 -3.15 10.51
N ARG A 29 -9.36 -2.84 10.52
CA ARG A 29 -8.69 -2.12 11.61
C ARG A 29 -9.11 -0.64 11.70
N ARG A 30 -9.31 0.02 10.56
CA ARG A 30 -9.59 1.46 10.44
C ARG A 30 -10.93 1.68 9.75
N SER A 31 -12.01 1.19 10.37
CA SER A 31 -13.38 1.39 9.87
C SER A 31 -13.75 2.88 9.65
N ASN A 32 -13.18 3.80 10.43
CA ASN A 32 -13.37 5.25 10.26
C ASN A 32 -12.81 5.80 8.93
N LYS A 33 -11.86 5.11 8.30
CA LYS A 33 -11.23 5.50 7.03
C LYS A 33 -11.59 4.57 5.87
N SER A 34 -12.49 3.62 6.12
CA SER A 34 -12.96 2.63 5.15
C SER A 34 -13.58 3.27 3.91
N ALA A 35 -14.28 4.40 4.06
CA ALA A 35 -14.88 5.14 2.94
C ALA A 35 -13.80 5.68 1.98
N GLU A 36 -12.74 6.31 2.51
CA GLU A 36 -11.63 6.83 1.69
C GLU A 36 -10.88 5.71 0.97
N LEU A 37 -10.66 4.58 1.64
CA LEU A 37 -10.03 3.40 1.03
C LEU A 37 -10.89 2.80 -0.08
N ASN A 38 -12.22 2.73 0.12
CA ASN A 38 -13.14 2.25 -0.92
C ASN A 38 -13.22 3.21 -2.11
N ILE A 39 -13.19 4.52 -1.88
CA ILE A 39 -13.14 5.53 -2.95
C ILE A 39 -11.84 5.37 -3.75
N ALA A 40 -10.70 5.26 -3.07
CA ALA A 40 -9.41 5.11 -3.72
C ALA A 40 -9.30 3.78 -4.50
N ALA A 41 -9.84 2.68 -3.97
CA ALA A 41 -9.95 1.41 -4.68
C ALA A 41 -10.88 1.50 -5.90
N SER A 42 -12.02 2.17 -5.76
CA SER A 42 -12.96 2.40 -6.87
C SER A 42 -12.35 3.27 -7.97
N HIS A 43 -11.59 4.32 -7.60
CA HIS A 43 -10.80 5.13 -8.54
C HIS A 43 -9.74 4.30 -9.28
N ALA A 44 -9.12 3.34 -8.59
CA ALA A 44 -8.19 2.41 -9.20
C ALA A 44 -8.87 1.37 -10.10
N GLY A 45 -10.19 1.20 -10.01
CA GLY A 45 -10.95 0.18 -10.74
C GLY A 45 -10.78 -1.23 -10.19
N TYR A 46 -10.31 -1.38 -8.95
CA TYR A 46 -10.08 -2.67 -8.30
C TYR A 46 -10.95 -2.81 -7.04
N LYS A 47 -11.27 -4.05 -6.68
CA LYS A 47 -11.89 -4.33 -5.37
C LYS A 47 -10.86 -4.17 -4.26
N VAL A 48 -11.27 -3.61 -3.13
CA VAL A 48 -10.45 -3.50 -1.92
C VAL A 48 -9.85 -4.84 -1.46
N GLU A 49 -10.53 -5.94 -1.74
CA GLU A 49 -10.10 -7.30 -1.37
C GLU A 49 -8.92 -7.80 -2.22
N ALA A 50 -8.82 -7.33 -3.46
CA ALA A 50 -7.74 -7.68 -4.39
C ALA A 50 -6.56 -6.70 -4.31
N LEU A 51 -6.72 -5.60 -3.58
CA LEU A 51 -5.70 -4.59 -3.39
C LEU A 51 -4.92 -4.87 -2.11
N THR A 52 -3.62 -4.65 -2.20
CA THR A 52 -2.73 -4.58 -1.04
C THR A 52 -2.38 -3.14 -0.77
N TYR A 53 -1.94 -2.86 0.45
CA TYR A 53 -1.43 -1.55 0.82
C TYR A 53 -0.02 -1.66 1.38
N LEU A 54 0.76 -0.61 1.14
CA LEU A 54 2.08 -0.42 1.72
C LEU A 54 2.07 0.86 2.56
N PRO A 55 2.33 0.77 3.87
CA PRO A 55 2.45 1.96 4.70
C PRO A 55 3.69 2.76 4.30
N LEU A 56 3.49 3.99 3.83
CA LEU A 56 4.58 4.91 3.50
C LEU A 56 4.87 5.77 4.73
N THR A 57 5.89 5.40 5.50
CA THR A 57 6.34 6.22 6.62
C THR A 57 7.41 7.20 6.14
N SER A 58 7.06 8.47 5.98
CA SER A 58 8.07 9.53 5.93
C SER A 58 8.19 10.12 7.34
N SER A 59 9.40 10.39 7.84
CA SER A 59 9.60 10.90 9.21
C SER A 59 8.84 12.20 9.53
N LYS A 60 8.32 12.89 8.50
CA LYS A 60 7.49 14.10 8.61
C LYS A 60 6.00 13.90 8.34
N THR A 61 5.59 12.79 7.71
CA THR A 61 4.22 12.59 7.24
C THR A 61 3.90 11.10 7.37
N ARG A 62 3.15 10.75 8.41
CA ARG A 62 2.98 9.37 8.89
C ARG A 62 1.68 8.71 8.47
N GLU A 63 0.81 9.42 7.76
CA GLU A 63 -0.60 9.04 7.67
C GLU A 63 -1.00 8.56 6.27
N TRP A 64 -0.07 8.08 5.44
CA TRP A 64 -0.35 7.75 4.03
C TRP A 64 -0.04 6.29 3.72
N VAL A 65 -0.96 5.64 3.02
CA VAL A 65 -0.78 4.28 2.48
C VAL A 65 -0.82 4.32 0.96
N ALA A 66 0.12 3.64 0.32
CA ALA A 66 0.06 3.38 -1.11
C ALA A 66 -0.80 2.15 -1.37
N LEU A 67 -1.70 2.25 -2.34
CA LEU A 67 -2.52 1.14 -2.82
C LEU A 67 -1.81 0.47 -3.99
N LEU A 68 -1.66 -0.85 -3.88
CA LEU A 68 -0.97 -1.68 -4.83
C LEU A 68 -1.94 -2.70 -5.40
N ASN A 69 -1.82 -2.91 -6.71
CA ASN A 69 -2.54 -3.96 -7.41
C ASN A 69 -1.82 -5.31 -7.22
N PRO A 70 -2.42 -6.45 -7.65
CA PRO A 70 -1.77 -7.75 -7.56
C PRO A 70 -0.48 -7.87 -8.38
N SER A 71 -0.24 -6.97 -9.34
CA SER A 71 1.01 -6.87 -10.11
C SER A 71 2.11 -6.08 -9.40
N MET A 72 1.88 -5.62 -8.16
CA MET A 72 2.80 -4.77 -7.40
C MET A 72 2.88 -3.31 -7.90
N ASP A 73 2.03 -2.90 -8.83
CA ASP A 73 1.97 -1.52 -9.31
C ASP A 73 1.16 -0.64 -8.37
N MET A 74 1.67 0.56 -8.12
CA MET A 74 0.96 1.59 -7.36
C MET A 74 -0.19 2.12 -8.20
N VAL A 75 -1.42 1.79 -7.79
CA VAL A 75 -2.66 2.22 -8.46
C VAL A 75 -3.32 3.40 -7.77
N GLY A 76 -2.84 3.76 -6.58
CA GLY A 76 -3.34 4.92 -5.86
C GLY A 76 -2.65 5.13 -4.52
N TYR A 77 -3.13 6.13 -3.78
CA TYR A 77 -2.73 6.41 -2.42
C TYR A 77 -3.94 6.89 -1.63
N ALA A 78 -3.93 6.66 -0.32
CA ALA A 78 -4.96 7.14 0.58
C ALA A 78 -4.32 7.74 1.84
N PRO A 79 -4.87 8.84 2.37
CA PRO A 79 -4.41 9.45 3.62
C PRO A 79 -4.96 8.66 4.83
N VAL A 80 -4.49 7.41 4.95
CA VAL A 80 -4.80 6.52 6.06
C VAL A 80 -3.52 6.15 6.79
N ASP A 81 -3.57 6.24 8.12
CA ASP A 81 -2.52 5.75 8.99
C ASP A 81 -2.52 4.22 8.98
N GLY A 82 -1.52 3.65 8.28
CA GLY A 82 -1.36 2.22 8.05
C GLY A 82 -0.45 1.51 9.06
N PHE A 83 -0.05 2.19 10.13
CA PHE A 83 0.83 1.65 11.16
C PHE A 83 0.01 1.17 12.37
N ASP A 84 0.39 0.00 12.86
CA ASP A 84 -0.06 -0.58 14.12
C ASP A 84 1.21 -0.65 14.98
N GLU A 85 1.21 0.00 16.13
CA GLU A 85 2.31 -0.11 17.12
C GLU A 85 2.39 -1.52 17.69
#